data_AF-A0AB35BC99-F1
#
_entry.id   AF-A0AB35BC99-F1
#
_cell.length_a   1.000
_cell.length_b   1.000
_cell.length_c   1.000
_cell.angle_alpha   90.00
_cell.angle_beta   90.00
_cell.angle_gamma   90.00
#
_symmetry.space_group_name_H-M   'P 1'
#
loop_
_entity.id
_entity.type
_entity.pdbx_description
1 polymer ?
#
loop_
_entity_poly.entity_id
_entity_poly.type
_entity_poly.pdbx_seq_one_letter_code
_entity_poly.pdbx_strand_id
1 'polypeptide(L)'
;MATEVPGLLAVLAIRLGRIDRVVYNINGWAKAPAWIRSGGHEVRLDGYPFQPVNTLYVVGANRKRMALLVVPPYTEPDYAHATMMTAAKPNSATTADDLLMVGVREASQLAAQNRWDSEGGAGKVRRP
;
A
#
# COMPACT_ATOMS: atom_id res chain seq x y z
N MET A 1 6.88 -5.38 13.82
CA MET A 1 7.34 -4.48 12.74
C MET A 1 8.73 -4.83 12.22
N ALA A 2 9.75 -5.03 13.07
CA ALA A 2 11.10 -5.37 12.62
C ALA A 2 11.26 -6.77 11.96
N THR A 3 10.35 -7.71 12.20
CA THR A 3 10.48 -9.10 11.72
C THR A 3 10.04 -9.30 10.26
N GLU A 4 9.08 -8.50 9.78
CA GLU A 4 8.47 -8.70 8.46
C GLU A 4 9.21 -7.96 7.34
N VAL A 5 9.84 -6.83 7.67
CA VAL A 5 10.57 -6.01 6.69
C VAL A 5 11.71 -6.78 6.04
N PRO A 6 12.58 -7.52 6.76
CA PRO A 6 13.65 -8.29 6.13
C PRO A 6 13.14 -9.33 5.12
N GLY A 7 12.04 -10.02 5.45
CA GLY A 7 11.40 -11.00 4.55
C GLY A 7 10.85 -10.36 3.28
N LEU A 8 10.15 -9.22 3.42
CA LEU A 8 9.66 -8.44 2.28
C LEU A 8 10.82 -7.99 1.38
N LEU A 9 11.90 -7.46 1.97
CA LEU A 9 13.07 -7.00 1.22
C LEU A 9 13.74 -8.16 0.46
N ALA A 10 13.79 -9.37 1.03
CA ALA A 10 14.34 -10.54 0.33
C ALA A 10 13.54 -10.89 -0.93
N VAL A 11 12.20 -10.80 -0.88
CA VAL A 11 11.34 -11.03 -2.05
C VAL A 11 11.54 -9.95 -3.12
N LEU A 12 11.59 -8.68 -2.70
CA LEU A 12 11.77 -7.56 -3.63
C LEU A 12 13.15 -7.55 -4.30
N ALA A 13 14.17 -8.08 -3.63
CA ALA A 13 15.52 -8.21 -4.17
C ALA A 13 15.57 -9.07 -5.44
N ILE A 14 14.62 -10.00 -5.63
CA ILE A 14 14.51 -10.81 -6.86
C ILE A 14 14.29 -9.91 -8.10
N ARG A 15 13.54 -8.81 -7.94
CA ARG A 15 13.23 -7.87 -9.05
C ARG A 15 14.15 -6.67 -9.10
N LEU A 16 14.55 -6.16 -7.94
CA LEU A 16 15.36 -4.93 -7.82
C LEU A 16 16.86 -5.20 -7.73
N GLY A 17 17.28 -6.44 -7.50
CA GLY A 17 18.66 -6.77 -7.11
C GLY A 17 18.93 -6.37 -5.66
N ARG A 18 20.22 -6.16 -5.31
CA ARG A 18 20.60 -5.70 -3.96
C ARG A 18 19.87 -4.40 -3.61
N ILE A 19 19.26 -4.35 -2.44
CA ILE A 19 18.52 -3.19 -1.95
C ILE A 19 19.45 -2.34 -1.10
N ASP A 20 19.57 -1.05 -1.40
CA ASP A 20 20.46 -0.16 -0.65
C ASP A 20 19.66 0.75 0.31
N ARG A 21 18.39 1.06 -0.01
CA ARG A 21 17.59 2.03 0.75
C ARG A 21 16.09 1.78 0.70
N VAL A 22 15.43 2.05 1.81
CA VAL A 22 13.98 2.21 1.93
C VAL A 22 13.68 3.64 2.35
N VAL A 23 12.78 4.31 1.63
CA VAL A 23 12.36 5.69 1.89
C VAL A 23 10.93 5.69 2.38
N TYR A 24 10.64 6.43 3.45
CA TYR A 24 9.33 6.45 4.10
C TYR A 24 8.96 7.84 4.64
N ASN A 25 7.69 8.05 5.00
CA ASN A 25 7.28 9.28 5.68
C ASN A 25 7.66 9.21 7.18
N ILE A 26 8.55 10.10 7.63
CA ILE A 26 9.04 10.11 9.02
C ILE A 26 7.96 10.48 10.06
N ASN A 27 6.92 11.22 9.66
CA ASN A 27 5.81 11.63 10.51
C ASN A 27 4.68 10.59 10.54
N GLY A 28 4.61 9.73 9.51
CA GLY A 28 3.57 8.73 9.32
C GLY A 28 3.88 7.35 9.89
N TRP A 29 5.15 7.10 10.24
CA TRP A 29 5.64 5.79 10.64
C TRP A 29 6.26 5.81 12.03
N ALA A 30 6.12 4.70 12.76
CA ALA A 30 6.83 4.49 14.01
C ALA A 30 8.34 4.65 13.81
N LYS A 31 9.03 5.18 14.84
CA LYS A 31 10.47 5.43 14.78
C LYS A 31 11.22 4.15 14.41
N ALA A 32 11.86 4.16 13.24
CA ALA A 32 12.64 3.06 12.72
C ALA A 32 14.14 3.26 13.04
N PRO A 33 14.92 2.17 13.17
CA PRO A 33 16.38 2.29 13.21
C PRO A 33 16.88 2.87 11.88
N ALA A 34 18.03 3.54 11.87
CA ALA A 34 18.59 4.09 10.63
C ALA A 34 19.00 3.01 9.60
N TRP A 35 19.22 1.78 10.07
CA TRP A 35 19.69 0.65 9.26
C TRP A 35 19.02 -0.65 9.71
N ILE A 36 18.81 -1.55 8.77
CA ILE A 36 18.36 -2.93 9.03
C ILE A 36 19.18 -3.92 8.21
N ARG A 37 19.40 -5.13 8.74
CA ARG A 37 20.07 -6.19 7.98
C ARG A 37 19.05 -6.96 7.14
N SER A 38 19.34 -7.15 5.86
CA SER A 38 18.59 -8.01 4.94
C SER A 38 19.55 -8.63 3.93
N GLY A 39 19.35 -9.90 3.56
CA GLY A 39 20.18 -10.57 2.54
C GLY A 39 21.69 -10.46 2.78
N GLY A 40 22.15 -10.50 4.04
CA GLY A 40 23.56 -10.39 4.42
C GLY A 40 24.17 -8.98 4.35
N HIS A 41 23.41 -7.93 4.00
CA HIS A 41 23.88 -6.54 3.91
C HIS A 41 23.00 -5.59 4.73
N GLU A 42 23.47 -4.36 4.93
CA GLU A 42 22.71 -3.30 5.57
C GLU A 42 21.91 -2.50 4.55
N VAL A 43 20.65 -2.26 4.89
CA VAL A 43 19.71 -1.44 4.13
C VAL A 43 19.41 -0.19 4.94
N ARG A 44 19.58 0.97 4.31
CA ARG A 44 19.33 2.26 4.95
C ARG A 44 17.84 2.56 5.02
N LEU A 45 17.34 2.98 6.17
CA LEU A 45 15.98 3.49 6.32
C LEU A 45 16.03 5.02 6.37
N ASP A 46 15.50 5.67 5.34
CA ASP A 46 15.49 7.12 5.20
C ASP A 46 14.07 7.70 5.36
N GLY A 47 13.86 8.41 6.46
CA GLY A 47 12.63 9.15 6.70
C GLY A 47 12.66 10.53 6.05
N TYR A 48 11.64 10.87 5.27
CA TYR A 48 11.44 12.19 4.68
C TYR A 48 10.02 12.70 4.98
N PRO A 49 9.85 13.96 5.42
CA PRO A 49 8.55 14.46 5.90
C PRO A 49 7.50 14.65 4.78
N PHE A 50 7.94 14.81 3.53
CA PHE A 50 7.08 15.11 2.38
C PHE A 50 6.71 13.88 1.54
N GLN A 51 7.04 12.67 2.00
CA GLN A 51 6.62 11.44 1.31
C GLN A 51 5.14 11.17 1.60
N PRO A 52 4.40 10.48 0.72
CA PRO A 52 3.05 10.03 1.06
C PRO A 52 3.09 9.09 2.27
N VAL A 53 2.20 9.31 3.25
CA VAL A 53 2.22 8.63 4.56
C VAL A 53 2.15 7.11 4.44
N ASN A 54 1.32 6.63 3.52
CA ASN A 54 1.07 5.20 3.32
C ASN A 54 1.97 4.58 2.24
N THR A 55 3.06 5.25 1.84
CA THR A 55 3.91 4.80 0.74
C THR A 55 5.35 4.59 1.20
N LEU A 56 5.90 3.43 0.82
CA LEU A 56 7.33 3.13 0.95
C LEU A 56 7.96 3.11 -0.43
N TYR A 57 9.18 3.64 -0.57
CA TYR A 57 9.96 3.45 -1.78
C TYR A 57 11.17 2.56 -1.50
N VAL A 58 11.32 1.49 -2.25
CA VAL A 58 12.46 0.58 -2.18
C VAL A 58 13.39 0.87 -3.36
N VAL A 59 14.65 1.16 -3.05
CA VAL A 59 15.67 1.56 -4.03
C VAL A 59 16.78 0.50 -4.07
N GLY A 60 16.97 -0.08 -5.25
CA GLY A 60 18.07 -1.02 -5.52
C GLY A 60 19.40 -0.30 -5.79
N ALA A 61 20.51 -1.02 -5.64
CA ALA A 61 21.86 -0.56 -5.97
C ALA A 61 22.01 -0.14 -7.45
N ASN A 62 21.20 -0.74 -8.32
CA ASN A 62 21.09 -0.39 -9.73
C ASN A 62 20.21 0.84 -10.02
N ARG A 63 19.82 1.59 -8.97
CA ARG A 63 18.96 2.78 -9.02
C ARG A 63 17.52 2.52 -9.50
N LYS A 64 17.12 1.26 -9.72
CA LYS A 64 15.72 0.91 -9.91
C LYS A 64 14.96 1.15 -8.60
N ARG A 65 13.73 1.64 -8.72
CA ARG A 65 12.86 1.94 -7.58
C ARG A 65 11.52 1.24 -7.73
N MET A 66 10.98 0.76 -6.61
CA MET A 66 9.60 0.29 -6.50
C MET A 66 8.88 1.13 -5.44
N ALA A 67 7.64 1.53 -5.72
CA ALA A 67 6.74 2.09 -4.72
C ALA A 67 5.87 0.96 -4.17
N LEU A 68 5.70 0.93 -2.85
CA LEU A 68 4.85 -0.01 -2.14
C LEU A 68 3.79 0.78 -1.40
N LEU A 69 2.54 0.41 -1.60
CA LEU A 69 1.43 0.90 -0.80
C LEU A 69 1.32 0.07 0.47
N VAL A 70 1.20 0.76 1.60
CA VAL A 70 0.95 0.15 2.91
C VAL A 70 -0.48 0.44 3.31
N VAL A 71 -1.25 -0.61 3.49
CA VAL A 71 -2.61 -0.52 4.01
C VAL A 71 -2.53 -0.37 5.53
N PRO A 72 -3.06 0.72 6.11
CA PRO A 72 -3.06 0.88 7.56
C PRO A 72 -3.78 -0.28 8.27
N PRO A 73 -3.32 -0.70 9.46
CA PRO A 73 -3.91 -1.85 10.17
C PRO A 73 -5.34 -1.60 10.66
N TYR A 74 -5.77 -0.33 10.69
CA TYR A 74 -7.14 0.08 11.04
C TYR A 74 -8.06 0.21 9.81
N THR A 75 -7.57 -0.09 8.61
CA THR A 75 -8.43 -0.18 7.42
C THR A 75 -9.35 -1.37 7.56
N GLU A 76 -10.63 -1.18 7.26
CA GLU A 76 -11.64 -2.23 7.29
C GLU A 76 -11.22 -3.41 6.37
N PRO A 77 -11.40 -4.67 6.81
CA PRO A 77 -10.82 -5.84 6.12
C PRO A 77 -11.19 -5.98 4.65
N ASP A 78 -12.44 -5.74 4.27
CA ASP A 78 -12.88 -5.85 2.88
C ASP A 78 -12.20 -4.77 2.01
N TYR A 79 -12.03 -3.56 2.55
CA TYR A 79 -11.30 -2.47 1.89
C TYR A 79 -9.81 -2.74 1.78
N ALA A 80 -9.21 -3.32 2.81
CA ALA A 80 -7.82 -3.74 2.77
C ALA A 80 -7.61 -4.78 1.66
N HIS A 81 -8.52 -5.75 1.55
CA HIS A 81 -8.48 -6.79 0.54
C HIS A 81 -8.62 -6.23 -0.88
N ALA A 82 -9.62 -5.38 -1.14
CA ALA A 82 -9.84 -4.75 -2.45
C ALA A 82 -8.62 -3.92 -2.89
N THR A 83 -8.07 -3.12 -1.97
CA THR A 83 -6.86 -2.31 -2.21
C THR A 83 -5.66 -3.18 -2.58
N MET A 84 -5.44 -4.27 -1.86
CA MET A 84 -4.36 -5.22 -2.15
C MET A 84 -4.53 -5.90 -3.52
N MET A 85 -5.75 -6.33 -3.86
CA MET A 85 -6.04 -6.97 -5.15
C MET A 85 -5.84 -6.01 -6.33
N THR A 86 -6.21 -4.75 -6.16
CA THR A 86 -5.98 -3.71 -7.18
C THR A 86 -4.49 -3.41 -7.35
N ALA A 87 -3.73 -3.33 -6.25
CA ALA A 87 -2.29 -3.11 -6.29
C ALA A 87 -1.51 -4.29 -6.92
N ALA A 88 -2.01 -5.52 -6.79
CA ALA A 88 -1.37 -6.73 -7.32
C ALA A 88 -1.48 -6.89 -8.85
N LYS A 89 -2.28 -6.06 -9.53
CA LYS A 89 -2.47 -6.13 -10.99
C LYS A 89 -1.13 -5.90 -11.72
N PRO A 90 -0.69 -6.81 -12.60
CA PRO A 90 0.54 -6.65 -13.37
C PRO A 90 0.49 -5.41 -14.26
N ASN A 91 1.62 -4.71 -14.41
CA ASN A 91 1.78 -3.55 -15.29
C ASN A 91 0.88 -2.34 -14.96
N SER A 92 0.37 -2.26 -13.72
CA SER A 92 -0.29 -1.07 -13.22
C SER A 92 0.72 0.08 -13.09
N ALA A 93 0.59 1.10 -13.92
CA ALA A 93 1.31 2.39 -13.78
C ALA A 93 0.69 3.29 -12.69
N THR A 94 -0.29 2.76 -11.96
CA THR A 94 -1.04 3.42 -10.91
C THR A 94 -0.11 3.80 -9.76
N THR A 95 -0.09 5.08 -9.39
CA THR A 95 0.73 5.54 -8.27
C THR A 95 0.15 5.05 -6.95
N ALA A 96 0.95 5.08 -5.88
CA ALA A 96 0.46 4.69 -4.55
C ALA A 96 -0.71 5.57 -4.07
N ASP A 97 -0.71 6.86 -4.43
CA ASP A 97 -1.84 7.77 -4.14
C ASP A 97 -3.08 7.42 -4.97
N ASP A 98 -2.91 7.03 -6.24
CA ASP A 98 -4.03 6.56 -7.07
C ASP A 98 -4.62 5.25 -6.53
N LEU A 99 -3.79 4.33 -6.03
CA LEU A 99 -4.26 3.07 -5.42
C LEU A 99 -5.05 3.32 -4.13
N LEU A 100 -4.61 4.27 -3.31
CA LEU A 100 -5.36 4.71 -2.13
C LEU A 100 -6.70 5.34 -2.51
N MET A 101 -6.72 6.17 -3.56
CA MET A 101 -7.93 6.80 -4.04
C MET A 101 -8.90 5.79 -4.66
N VAL A 102 -8.40 4.75 -5.34
CA VAL A 102 -9.23 3.63 -5.82
C VAL A 102 -9.84 2.87 -4.64
N GLY A 103 -9.05 2.55 -3.61
CA GLY A 103 -9.56 1.90 -2.40
C GLY A 103 -10.67 2.71 -1.71
N VAL A 104 -10.50 4.04 -1.60
CA VAL A 104 -11.54 4.94 -1.06
C VAL A 104 -12.82 4.93 -1.91
N ARG A 105 -12.69 4.89 -3.24
CA ARG A 105 -13.83 4.89 -4.17
C ARG A 105 -14.60 3.57 -4.14
N GLU A 106 -13.89 2.44 -4.16
CA GLU A 106 -14.50 1.12 -4.04
C GLU A 106 -15.16 0.95 -2.67
N ALA A 107 -14.55 1.47 -1.59
CA ALA A 107 -15.15 1.48 -0.26
C ALA A 107 -16.45 2.28 -0.20
N SER A 108 -16.47 3.44 -0.85
CA SER A 108 -17.67 4.28 -0.93
C SER A 108 -18.79 3.59 -1.72
N GLN A 109 -18.44 2.84 -2.77
CA GLN A 109 -19.39 2.07 -3.56
C GLN A 109 -19.93 0.86 -2.80
N LEU A 110 -19.09 0.14 -2.04
CA LEU A 110 -19.52 -0.99 -1.23
C LEU A 110 -20.38 -0.53 -0.04
N ALA A 111 -20.03 0.58 0.61
CA ALA A 111 -20.86 1.19 1.66
C ALA A 111 -22.21 1.67 1.11
N ALA A 112 -22.23 2.22 -0.11
CA ALA A 112 -23.47 2.54 -0.80
C ALA A 112 -24.27 1.27 -1.10
N GLN A 113 -23.66 0.22 -1.64
CA GLN A 113 -24.31 -1.05 -1.95
C GLN A 113 -24.91 -1.70 -0.69
N ASN A 114 -24.13 -1.82 0.38
CA ASN A 114 -24.58 -2.37 1.66
C ASN A 114 -25.73 -1.54 2.26
N ARG A 115 -25.71 -0.20 2.09
CA ARG A 115 -26.82 0.67 2.46
C ARG A 115 -28.06 0.40 1.61
N TRP A 116 -27.92 0.28 0.28
CA TRP A 116 -29.02 -0.05 -0.64
C TRP A 116 -29.65 -1.42 -0.34
N ASP A 117 -28.82 -2.40 0.02
CA ASP A 117 -29.25 -3.75 0.39
C ASP A 117 -29.94 -3.77 1.77
N SER A 118 -29.50 -2.91 2.70
CA SER A 118 -30.11 -2.76 4.03
C SER A 118 -31.40 -1.93 4.01
N GLU A 119 -31.54 -0.98 3.08
CA GLU A 119 -32.75 -0.16 2.92
C GLU A 119 -33.85 -0.89 2.12
N GLY A 120 -33.53 -2.01 1.47
CA GLY A 120 -34.48 -2.83 0.71
C GLY A 120 -35.03 -2.09 -0.50
N GLY A 121 -34.38 -2.29 -1.66
CA GLY A 121 -34.69 -1.62 -2.93
C GLY A 121 -36.18 -1.33 -3.15
N ALA A 122 -36.58 -0.07 -2.90
CA ALA A 122 -37.94 0.40 -3.11
C ALA A 122 -38.18 0.69 -4.60
N GLY A 123 -38.16 -0.36 -5.41
CA GLY A 123 -38.76 -0.34 -6.73
C GLY A 123 -40.27 -0.44 -6.60
N LYS A 124 -40.98 0.69 -6.66
CA LYS A 124 -42.35 0.66 -7.18
C LYS A 124 -42.39 1.42 -8.48
N VAL A 125 -42.22 0.65 -9.56
CA VAL A 125 -42.68 0.99 -10.90
C VAL A 125 -44.14 1.45 -10.77
N ARG A 126 -44.42 2.67 -11.18
CA ARG A 126 -45.79 3.06 -11.56
C ARG A 126 -45.74 3.93 -12.81
N ARG A 127 -45.87 3.28 -13.96
CA ARG A 127 -46.62 3.81 -15.11
C ARG A 127 -48.12 3.62 -14.79
N PRO A 128 -49.07 4.39 -15.35
CA PRO A 128 -49.13 4.90 -16.72
C PRO A 128 -48.77 6.38 -16.88
#